data_AF-A0A3C1FMT9-F1
#
_entry.id   AF-A0A3C1FMT9-F1
#
_cell.length_a   1.000
_cell.length_b   1.000
_cell.length_c   1.000
_cell.angle_alpha   90.00
_cell.angle_beta   90.00
_cell.angle_gamma   90.00
#
_symmetry.space_group_name_H-M   'P 1'
#
loop_
_entity.id
_entity.type
_entity.pdbx_description
1 polymer ?
#
loop_
_entity_poly.entity_id
_entity_poly.type
_entity_poly.pdbx_seq_one_letter_code
_entity_poly.pdbx_strand_id
1 'polypeptide(L)'
;GGMQTFEIPGMPGANMGMINLGDMLGKAMGGRTRKKKVRVVDSYELLIAEESDKLLDEDQLVAEAVHMVQNHGIVFLDEVDK
;
A
#
# COMPACT_ATOMS: atom_id res chain seq x y z
N GLY A 1 26.84 0.80 7.75
CA GLY A 1 27.41 -0.25 6.89
C GLY A 1 26.57 -0.32 5.64
N GLY A 2 27.18 -0.07 4.48
CA GLY A 2 26.49 0.23 3.22
C GLY A 2 25.70 -0.93 2.62
N MET A 3 24.58 -0.61 1.99
CA MET A 3 23.88 -1.51 1.07
C MET A 3 24.61 -1.47 -0.28
N GLN A 4 25.04 -2.65 -0.73
CA GLN A 4 25.61 -2.85 -2.06
C GLN A 4 24.46 -2.84 -3.07
N THR A 5 24.38 -1.77 -3.87
CA THR A 5 23.55 -1.71 -5.06
C THR A 5 24.17 -2.65 -6.09
N PHE A 6 23.51 -3.77 -6.38
CA PHE A 6 23.92 -4.65 -7.46
C PHE A 6 23.54 -3.99 -8.79
N GLU A 7 24.49 -3.26 -9.38
CA GLU A 7 24.34 -2.67 -10.71
C GLU A 7 24.52 -3.78 -11.76
N ILE A 8 23.44 -4.17 -12.43
CA ILE A 8 23.49 -5.01 -13.64
C ILE A 8 23.64 -4.06 -14.85
N PRO A 9 24.78 -4.05 -15.55
CA PRO A 9 24.99 -3.19 -16.71
C PRO A 9 24.19 -3.72 -17.91
N GLY A 10 23.32 -2.90 -18.51
CA GLY A 10 22.79 -3.15 -19.87
C GLY A 10 21.27 -3.19 -20.07
N MET A 11 20.42 -2.95 -19.06
CA MET A 11 18.96 -2.89 -19.27
C MET A 11 18.37 -1.53 -18.88
N PRO A 12 18.05 -0.65 -19.86
CA PRO A 12 17.21 0.51 -19.62
C PRO A 12 15.80 0.04 -19.27
N GLY A 13 15.35 0.31 -18.04
CA GLY A 13 14.01 -0.05 -17.55
C GLY A 13 13.97 -1.00 -16.35
N ALA A 14 15.07 -1.69 -16.03
CA ALA A 14 15.12 -2.59 -14.86
C ALA A 14 15.01 -1.84 -13.52
N ASN A 15 15.38 -0.55 -13.49
CA ASN A 15 15.33 0.28 -12.27
C ASN A 15 13.89 0.57 -11.79
N MET A 16 12.90 0.61 -12.68
CA MET A 16 11.49 0.90 -12.32
C MET A 16 10.78 -0.31 -11.71
N GLY A 17 11.10 -1.52 -12.18
CA GLY A 17 10.57 -2.76 -11.59
C GLY A 17 11.12 -3.02 -10.18
N MET A 18 12.40 -2.68 -9.94
CA MET A 18 13.06 -2.91 -8.65
C MET A 18 12.52 -2.02 -7.52
N ILE A 19 12.07 -0.80 -7.83
CA ILE A 19 11.47 0.13 -6.82
C ILE A 19 10.13 -0.41 -6.32
N ASN A 20 9.23 -0.82 -7.22
CA ASN A 20 7.93 -1.38 -6.84
C ASN A 20 8.05 -2.74 -6.16
N LEU A 21 8.99 -3.60 -6.61
CA LEU A 21 9.24 -4.88 -5.96
C LEU A 21 9.83 -4.69 -4.55
N GLY A 22 10.63 -3.65 -4.34
CA GLY A 22 11.20 -3.30 -3.03
C GLY A 22 10.13 -2.87 -2.02
N ASP A 23 9.18 -2.02 -2.43
CA ASP A 23 8.08 -1.58 -1.56
C ASP A 23 7.08 -2.71 -1.30
N MET A 24 6.76 -3.54 -2.29
CA MET A 24 5.90 -4.72 -2.11
C MET A 24 6.56 -5.78 -1.22
N LEU A 25 7.86 -6.05 -1.42
CA LEU A 25 8.62 -6.98 -0.57
C LEU A 25 8.78 -6.44 0.86
N GLY A 26 8.94 -5.12 1.01
CA GLY A 26 8.99 -4.44 2.31
C GLY A 26 7.67 -4.52 3.08
N LYS A 27 6.53 -4.51 2.39
CA LYS A 27 5.20 -4.76 3.00
C LYS A 27 4.98 -6.24 3.31
N ALA A 28 5.37 -7.15 2.42
CA ALA A 28 5.21 -8.60 2.59
C ALA A 28 6.10 -9.21 3.70
N MET A 29 7.28 -8.63 3.95
CA MET A 29 8.21 -9.06 5.00
C MET A 29 7.85 -8.56 6.41
N GLY A 30 6.61 -8.08 6.61
CA GLY A 30 6.15 -7.52 7.86
C GLY A 30 6.84 -6.19 8.14
N GLY A 31 6.12 -5.09 7.89
CA GLY A 31 6.62 -3.73 8.13
C GLY A 31 7.33 -3.64 9.49
N ARG A 32 8.56 -3.10 9.50
CA ARG A 32 9.37 -3.01 10.72
C ARG A 32 8.60 -2.21 11.78
N THR A 33 8.07 -2.89 12.79
CA THR A 33 7.40 -2.23 13.92
C THR A 33 8.43 -1.40 14.69
N ARG A 34 8.24 -0.07 14.72
CA ARG A 34 9.11 0.84 15.46
C ARG A 34 8.49 1.09 16.85
N LYS A 35 9.22 0.71 17.90
CA LYS A 35 8.81 0.99 19.28
C LYS A 35 8.69 2.51 19.49
N LYS A 36 7.50 2.97 19.88
CA LYS A 36 7.21 4.37 20.24
C LYS A 36 6.73 4.41 21.68
N LYS A 37 7.19 5.39 22.47
CA LYS A 37 6.64 5.66 23.80
C LYS A 37 5.35 6.47 23.63
N VAL A 38 4.26 5.99 24.21
CA VAL A 38 2.94 6.63 24.21
C VAL A 38 2.35 6.54 25.62
N ARG A 39 1.40 7.42 25.94
CA ARG A 39 0.61 7.27 27.17
C ARG A 39 -0.34 6.09 26.99
N VAL A 40 -0.66 5.38 28.07
CA VAL A 40 -1.56 4.21 28.03
C VAL A 40 -2.94 4.57 27.48
N VAL A 41 -3.42 5.78 27.77
CA VAL A 41 -4.72 6.25 27.25
C VAL A 41 -4.72 6.43 25.73
N ASP A 42 -3.58 6.83 25.14
CA ASP A 42 -3.47 7.06 23.70
C ASP A 42 -3.14 5.75 22.94
N SER A 43 -2.67 4.71 23.62
CA SER A 43 -2.25 3.46 22.96
C SER A 43 -3.43 2.66 22.40
N TYR A 44 -4.62 2.83 22.97
CA TYR A 44 -5.79 2.04 22.59
C TYR A 44 -6.18 2.28 21.13
N GLU A 45 -6.38 3.54 20.73
CA GLU A 45 -6.74 3.90 19.35
C GLU A 45 -5.66 3.49 18.35
N LEU A 46 -4.38 3.68 18.70
CA LEU A 46 -3.25 3.30 17.87
C LEU A 46 -3.20 1.79 17.62
N LEU A 47 -3.37 0.96 18.65
CA LEU A 47 -3.35 -0.49 18.52
C LEU A 47 -4.57 -1.00 17.75
N ILE A 48 -5.75 -0.40 17.95
CA ILE A 48 -6.95 -0.76 17.20
C ILE A 48 -6.75 -0.46 15.71
N ALA A 49 -6.20 0.71 15.35
CA ALA A 49 -5.91 1.02 13.96
C ALA A 49 -4.91 0.02 13.34
N GLU A 50 -3.80 -0.27 14.05
CA GLU A 50 -2.77 -1.18 13.55
C GLU A 50 -3.27 -2.61 13.36
N GLU A 51 -4.07 -3.14 14.28
CA GLU A 51 -4.64 -4.48 14.16
C GLU A 51 -5.78 -4.53 13.14
N SER A 52 -6.55 -3.45 12.98
CA SER A 52 -7.60 -3.38 11.95
C SER A 52 -6.99 -3.46 10.56
N ASP A 53 -5.90 -2.75 10.29
CA ASP A 53 -5.22 -2.77 8.99
C ASP A 53 -4.68 -4.17 8.65
N LYS A 54 -4.24 -4.95 9.64
CA LYS A 54 -3.76 -6.34 9.45
C LYS A 54 -4.87 -7.33 9.13
N LEU A 55 -6.10 -7.04 9.54
CA LEU A 55 -7.26 -7.89 9.33
C LEU A 55 -7.93 -7.67 7.96
N LEU A 56 -7.52 -6.64 7.22
CA LEU A 56 -8.04 -6.37 5.89
C LEU A 56 -7.41 -7.30 4.84
N ASP A 57 -8.27 -7.96 4.06
CA ASP A 57 -7.88 -8.64 2.84
C ASP A 57 -7.98 -7.64 1.67
N GLU A 58 -6.84 -7.09 1.27
CA GLU A 58 -6.72 -6.11 0.20
C GLU A 58 -7.19 -6.66 -1.16
N ASP A 59 -6.95 -7.95 -1.43
CA ASP A 59 -7.31 -8.55 -2.72
C ASP A 59 -8.84 -8.70 -2.82
N GLN A 60 -9.50 -9.13 -1.74
CA GLN A 60 -10.95 -9.19 -1.66
C GLN A 60 -11.58 -7.80 -1.74
N LEU A 61 -11.01 -6.81 -1.03
CA LEU A 61 -11.48 -5.43 -1.03
C LEU A 61 -11.45 -4.82 -2.43
N VAL A 62 -10.34 -5.00 -3.16
CA VAL A 62 -10.20 -4.50 -4.54
C VAL A 62 -11.20 -5.18 -5.46
N ALA A 63 -11.36 -6.51 -5.36
CA ALA A 63 -12.32 -7.24 -6.18
C ALA A 63 -13.76 -6.75 -5.95
N GLU A 64 -14.15 -6.52 -4.70
CA GLU A 64 -15.47 -5.99 -4.35
C GLU A 64 -15.65 -4.55 -4.85
N ALA A 65 -14.64 -3.69 -4.67
CA ALA A 65 -14.69 -2.31 -5.16
C ALA A 65 -14.87 -2.24 -6.67
N VAL A 66 -14.15 -3.09 -7.43
CA VAL A 66 -14.32 -3.20 -8.89
C VAL A 66 -15.72 -3.65 -9.24
N HIS A 67 -16.23 -4.69 -8.57
CA HIS A 67 -17.59 -5.18 -8.79
C HIS A 67 -18.65 -4.10 -8.51
N MET A 68 -18.49 -3.33 -7.42
CA MET A 68 -19.42 -2.24 -7.08
C MET A 68 -19.40 -1.14 -8.12
N VAL A 69 -18.22 -0.68 -8.56
CA VAL A 69 -18.13 0.38 -9.58
C VAL A 69 -18.65 -0.09 -10.92
N GLN A 70 -18.44 -1.35 -11.30
CA GLN A 70 -18.97 -1.91 -12.54
C GLN A 70 -20.50 -1.95 -12.59
N ASN A 71 -21.15 -2.32 -11.48
CA ASN A 71 -22.61 -2.49 -11.44
C ASN A 71 -23.38 -1.25 -11.00
N HIS A 72 -22.76 -0.39 -10.20
CA HIS A 72 -23.42 0.72 -9.52
C HIS A 72 -22.69 2.06 -9.69
N GLY A 73 -21.61 2.09 -10.47
CA GLY A 73 -20.83 3.31 -10.71
C GLY A 73 -21.68 4.38 -11.41
N ILE A 74 -21.64 5.59 -10.87
CA ILE A 74 -22.27 6.77 -11.46
C ILE A 74 -21.17 7.75 -11.83
N VAL A 75 -21.11 8.13 -13.10
CA VAL A 75 -20.18 9.15 -13.59
C VAL A 75 -20.97 10.41 -13.89
N PHE A 76 -20.60 11.52 -13.25
CA PHE A 76 -21.13 12.83 -13.57
C PHE A 76 -20.14 13.56 -14.46
N LEU A 77 -20.57 13.92 -15.68
CA LEU A 77 -19.79 14.73 -16.61
C LEU A 77 -20.35 16.14 -16.56
N ASP A 78 -19.55 17.07 -16.04
CA ASP A 78 -19.87 18.50 -16.06
C ASP A 78 -19.27 19.15 -17.31
N GLU A 79 -19.95 20.16 -17.85
CA GLU A 79 -19.51 20.95 -19.01
C GLU A 79 -19.16 20.16 -20.28
N VAL A 80 -19.81 19.02 -20.52
CA VAL A 80 -19.52 18.19 -21.71
C VAL A 80 -19.83 18.88 -23.05
N ASP A 81 -20.55 20.01 -23.05
CA ASP A 81 -20.92 20.78 -24.23
C ASP A 81 -20.18 22.13 -24.41
N LYS A 82 -19.25 22.47 -23.51
CA LYS A 82 -18.36 23.64 -23.67
C LYS A 82 -17.11 23.28 -24.47
#